data_AF-A0A969S5V9-F1
#
_entry.id   AF-A0A969S5V9-F1
#
_cell.length_a   1.000
_cell.length_b   1.000
_cell.length_c   1.000
_cell.angle_alpha   90.00
_cell.angle_beta   90.00
_cell.angle_gamma   90.00
#
_symmetry.space_group_name_H-M   'P 1'
#
loop_
_entity.id
_entity.type
_entity.pdbx_description
1 polymer ?
#
loop_
_entity_poly.entity_id
_entity_poly.type
_entity_poly.pdbx_seq_one_letter_code
_entity_poly.pdbx_strand_id
1 'polypeptide(L)'
;GTRGQGDNENFPSSSDFPTWEDELYLEFHRGCYTTHGDQKRWNRRCEGLLYQAELFAALATISSKVTYPKAELEAAWKKVLFNQFHDILPGSSIHEVYVDALPTWQEVEKVGNEILQQSLSHLASQISLSELPQPDAIPIFVFNSLNWNRSSVVAVDLPHPHLDACVYNFQGECLPSQLTDGSKLLFLASDVPSVGYRVFWLCPQLLEKGNNTPQSDDTKSGLRKQEHFDPKRLILENEFLRVTVDEQTGDLSSIFDKVHDREVLSQAGGNQLQAFQDSGQYWDAWNIDPNYAQHPLPPMLLKSIEWLETGPVQSRVRVVRQLGESEFCCDYILQMHSPALKIATTVHWQERQVLVKAAFPLNLEASFATYEIPCGAIRRPTQPKTPAEKAKWEVPALHWADLTTSSVDGTSYGVSLLNDCKYGYDSQPNQLRLTLLRSPNWPDPEADTGFHEFTYALYPHAGSWESAHTVRHGYELNLPMQVIVLRSEQDQSNKSLPPVGSLLDLSAQNLILMAFKQAEDDPKQWILRCYECHGETANLHLQSDLGLTMGESVDLLERPLLTPQFSSQQQIFTIAPWKISSFKVR
;
A
#
# COMPACT_ATOMS: atom_id res chain seq x y z
N GLY A 1 -46.05 -1.25 61.95
CA GLY A 1 -45.96 -2.44 61.10
C GLY A 1 -44.93 -2.16 60.03
N THR A 2 -43.77 -2.79 60.19
CA THR A 2 -42.62 -2.87 59.29
C THR A 2 -43.00 -3.11 57.83
N ARG A 3 -42.70 -2.15 56.94
CA ARG A 3 -42.47 -2.43 55.51
C ARG A 3 -40.98 -2.72 55.35
N GLY A 4 -40.69 -3.89 54.80
CA GLY A 4 -39.39 -4.53 54.81
C GLY A 4 -38.28 -3.71 54.16
N GLN A 5 -37.11 -3.79 54.79
CA GLN A 5 -35.82 -3.77 54.10
C GLN A 5 -35.86 -4.86 53.03
N GLY A 6 -35.86 -4.47 51.76
CA GLY A 6 -35.58 -5.33 50.62
C GLY A 6 -34.33 -4.77 49.97
N ASP A 7 -33.22 -5.46 50.23
CA ASP A 7 -31.98 -5.54 49.45
C ASP A 7 -31.60 -4.31 48.62
N ASN A 8 -30.67 -3.50 49.17
CA ASN A 8 -29.72 -2.77 48.33
C ASN A 8 -28.93 -3.81 47.54
N GLU A 9 -29.36 -4.14 46.33
CA GLU A 9 -28.52 -4.84 45.36
C GLU A 9 -27.29 -3.96 45.11
N ASN A 10 -26.17 -4.33 45.74
CA ASN A 10 -24.85 -3.80 45.40
C ASN A 10 -24.58 -4.21 43.95
N PHE A 11 -24.95 -3.35 42.99
CA PHE A 11 -24.46 -3.50 41.64
C PHE A 11 -22.93 -3.46 41.68
N PRO A 12 -22.23 -4.48 41.13
CA PRO A 12 -20.78 -4.49 41.10
C PRO A 12 -20.27 -3.22 40.41
N SER A 13 -19.27 -2.61 41.01
CA SER A 13 -18.56 -1.47 40.45
C SER A 13 -17.81 -1.90 39.18
N SER A 14 -17.52 -0.97 38.26
CA SER A 14 -16.81 -1.32 37.02
C SER A 14 -15.44 -1.96 37.25
N SER A 15 -14.82 -1.76 38.43
CA SER A 15 -13.58 -2.40 38.85
C SER A 15 -13.71 -3.88 39.23
N ASP A 16 -14.93 -4.41 39.34
CA ASP A 16 -15.18 -5.80 39.72
C ASP A 16 -15.21 -6.76 38.51
N PHE A 17 -15.17 -6.24 37.29
CA PHE A 17 -15.10 -7.04 36.06
C PHE A 17 -13.67 -7.23 35.58
N PRO A 18 -13.30 -8.43 35.08
CA PRO A 18 -11.97 -8.64 34.50
C PRO A 18 -11.78 -7.76 33.26
N THR A 19 -10.59 -7.18 33.13
CA THR A 19 -10.17 -6.42 31.94
C THR A 19 -9.37 -7.32 31.00
N TRP A 20 -9.65 -7.25 29.71
CA TRP A 20 -8.87 -7.88 28.66
C TRP A 20 -8.14 -6.79 27.85
N GLU A 21 -6.83 -6.65 28.08
CA GLU A 21 -5.97 -5.64 27.44
C GLU A 21 -5.13 -6.25 26.29
N ASP A 22 -5.80 -6.93 25.38
CA ASP A 22 -5.21 -7.54 24.17
C ASP A 22 -6.31 -7.64 23.09
N GLU A 23 -5.96 -8.08 21.88
CA GLU A 23 -6.97 -8.47 20.90
C GLU A 23 -7.81 -9.65 21.41
N LEU A 24 -9.10 -9.68 21.07
CA LEU A 24 -9.93 -10.88 21.23
C LEU A 24 -9.63 -11.86 20.09
N TYR A 25 -8.44 -12.44 20.11
CA TYR A 25 -7.99 -13.36 19.09
C TYR A 25 -8.84 -14.64 19.10
N LEU A 26 -9.54 -14.88 17.99
CA LEU A 26 -10.24 -16.15 17.78
C LEU A 26 -9.21 -17.23 17.47
N GLU A 27 -9.05 -18.20 18.38
CA GLU A 27 -8.11 -19.31 18.24
C GLU A 27 -8.53 -20.36 17.18
N PHE A 28 -9.34 -19.95 16.21
CA PHE A 28 -9.93 -20.76 15.16
C PHE A 28 -10.07 -19.94 13.87
N HIS A 29 -10.38 -20.59 12.75
CA HIS A 29 -10.64 -19.94 11.47
C HIS A 29 -9.45 -19.13 10.89
N ARG A 30 -8.21 -19.55 11.16
CA ARG A 30 -6.99 -18.84 10.71
C ARG A 30 -6.79 -18.84 9.18
N GLY A 31 -7.42 -19.76 8.49
CA GLY A 31 -7.44 -19.85 7.04
C GLY A 31 -8.24 -18.75 6.35
N CYS A 32 -9.19 -18.12 7.07
CA CYS A 32 -9.97 -16.99 6.58
C CYS A 32 -9.13 -15.78 6.18
N TYR A 33 -7.87 -15.69 6.63
CA TYR A 33 -6.96 -14.60 6.24
C TYR A 33 -6.40 -14.78 4.83
N THR A 34 -6.51 -15.97 4.24
CA THR A 34 -5.89 -16.31 2.94
C THR A 34 -6.90 -16.79 1.90
N THR A 35 -7.84 -17.68 2.26
CA THR A 35 -8.79 -18.28 1.31
C THR A 35 -9.56 -17.22 0.52
N HIS A 36 -9.78 -17.40 -0.78
CA HIS A 36 -10.31 -16.36 -1.67
C HIS A 36 -9.45 -15.09 -1.64
N GLY A 37 -8.20 -15.26 -2.04
CA GLY A 37 -7.22 -14.18 -2.18
C GLY A 37 -7.66 -13.12 -3.19
N ASP A 38 -8.45 -13.51 -4.18
CA ASP A 38 -9.09 -12.62 -5.15
C ASP A 38 -10.07 -11.64 -4.49
N GLN A 39 -10.93 -12.11 -3.59
CA GLN A 39 -11.90 -11.29 -2.87
C GLN A 39 -11.21 -10.29 -1.93
N LYS A 40 -10.14 -10.73 -1.27
CA LYS A 40 -9.29 -9.90 -0.41
C LYS A 40 -8.56 -8.80 -1.18
N ARG A 41 -8.11 -9.12 -2.39
CA ARG A 41 -7.52 -8.16 -3.33
C ARG A 41 -8.58 -7.16 -3.82
N TRP A 42 -9.77 -7.62 -4.21
CA TRP A 42 -10.88 -6.74 -4.56
C TRP A 42 -11.22 -5.78 -3.42
N ASN A 43 -11.34 -6.29 -2.19
CA ASN A 43 -11.62 -5.46 -1.02
C ASN A 43 -10.60 -4.34 -0.85
N ARG A 44 -9.30 -4.68 -0.78
CA ARG A 44 -8.24 -3.67 -0.57
C ARG A 44 -8.24 -2.61 -1.68
N ARG A 45 -8.38 -3.06 -2.93
CA ARG A 45 -8.37 -2.18 -4.10
C ARG A 45 -9.59 -1.26 -4.14
N CYS A 46 -10.78 -1.79 -3.85
CA CYS A 46 -12.01 -0.99 -3.82
C CYS A 46 -12.04 -0.01 -2.64
N GLU A 47 -11.56 -0.40 -1.45
CA GLU A 47 -11.40 0.53 -0.30
C GLU A 47 -10.48 1.70 -0.67
N GLY A 48 -9.30 1.39 -1.22
CA GLY A 48 -8.35 2.41 -1.65
C GLY A 48 -8.88 3.31 -2.77
N LEU A 49 -9.55 2.72 -3.76
CA LEU A 49 -10.15 3.45 -4.88
C LEU A 49 -11.27 4.39 -4.41
N LEU A 50 -12.19 3.91 -3.57
CA LEU A 50 -13.28 4.74 -3.08
C LEU A 50 -12.79 5.84 -2.14
N TYR A 51 -11.76 5.57 -1.32
CA TYR A 51 -11.06 6.62 -0.57
C TYR A 51 -10.52 7.72 -1.50
N GLN A 52 -9.80 7.36 -2.57
CA GLN A 52 -9.25 8.33 -3.51
C GLN A 52 -10.35 9.08 -4.28
N ALA A 53 -11.37 8.36 -4.75
CA ALA A 53 -12.50 8.93 -5.48
C ALA A 53 -13.25 9.95 -4.62
N GLU A 54 -13.53 9.60 -3.36
CA GLU A 54 -14.20 10.48 -2.40
C GLU A 54 -13.36 11.72 -2.09
N LEU A 55 -12.08 11.53 -1.76
CA LEU A 55 -11.12 12.57 -1.46
C LEU A 55 -11.00 13.60 -2.61
N PHE A 56 -10.74 13.12 -3.83
CA PHE A 56 -10.55 14.03 -4.96
C PHE A 56 -11.86 14.62 -5.46
N ALA A 57 -13.00 13.94 -5.32
CA ALA A 57 -14.31 14.52 -5.61
C ALA A 57 -14.65 15.66 -4.65
N ALA A 58 -14.31 15.53 -3.37
CA ALA A 58 -14.45 16.61 -2.40
C ALA A 58 -13.59 17.82 -2.80
N LEU A 59 -12.31 17.59 -3.07
CA LEU A 59 -11.39 18.66 -3.48
C LEU A 59 -11.79 19.33 -4.79
N ALA A 60 -12.22 18.56 -5.80
CA ALA A 60 -12.72 19.09 -7.07
C ALA A 60 -14.00 19.92 -6.87
N THR A 61 -14.90 19.48 -5.98
CA THR A 61 -16.10 20.26 -5.63
C THR A 61 -15.73 21.60 -5.00
N ILE A 62 -14.76 21.60 -4.09
CA ILE A 62 -14.28 22.82 -3.41
C ILE A 62 -13.61 23.78 -4.40
N SER A 63 -12.68 23.29 -5.22
CA SER A 63 -11.87 24.13 -6.12
C SER A 63 -12.62 24.57 -7.36
N SER A 64 -13.41 23.67 -7.96
CA SER A 64 -13.97 23.81 -9.31
C SER A 64 -15.49 23.98 -9.31
N LYS A 65 -16.14 23.91 -8.13
CA LYS A 65 -17.60 24.04 -7.94
C LYS A 65 -18.43 23.03 -8.76
N VAL A 66 -17.84 21.88 -9.05
CA VAL A 66 -18.55 20.74 -9.63
C VAL A 66 -19.45 20.09 -8.58
N THR A 67 -20.46 19.33 -9.00
CA THR A 67 -21.33 18.62 -8.06
C THR A 67 -20.61 17.41 -7.45
N TYR A 68 -20.67 17.28 -6.13
CA TYR A 68 -20.16 16.11 -5.42
C TYR A 68 -21.04 14.86 -5.70
N PRO A 69 -20.47 13.74 -6.18
CA PRO A 69 -21.22 12.54 -6.59
C PRO A 69 -21.63 11.67 -5.39
N LYS A 70 -22.44 12.25 -4.49
CA LYS A 70 -22.78 11.63 -3.20
C LYS A 70 -23.50 10.28 -3.36
N ALA A 71 -24.51 10.23 -4.25
CA ALA A 71 -25.36 9.05 -4.39
C ALA A 71 -24.60 7.86 -4.99
N GLU A 72 -23.71 8.13 -5.94
CA GLU A 72 -22.86 7.15 -6.60
C GLU A 72 -21.83 6.58 -5.63
N LEU A 73 -21.17 7.43 -4.84
CA LEU A 73 -20.24 7.02 -3.78
C LEU A 73 -20.96 6.19 -2.71
N GLU A 74 -22.14 6.62 -2.25
CA GLU A 74 -22.92 5.89 -1.26
C GLU A 74 -23.32 4.49 -1.77
N ALA A 75 -23.78 4.40 -3.02
CA ALA A 75 -24.13 3.12 -3.63
C ALA A 75 -22.92 2.20 -3.78
N ALA A 76 -21.76 2.73 -4.13
CA ALA A 76 -20.51 1.97 -4.25
C ALA A 76 -20.00 1.49 -2.87
N TRP A 77 -20.01 2.35 -1.85
CA TRP A 77 -19.63 1.96 -0.48
C TRP A 77 -20.56 0.87 0.08
N LYS A 78 -21.87 0.97 -0.13
CA LYS A 78 -22.82 -0.07 0.30
C LYS A 78 -22.52 -1.44 -0.31
N LYS A 79 -22.06 -1.48 -1.57
CA LYS A 79 -21.64 -2.70 -2.25
C LYS A 79 -20.35 -3.29 -1.67
N VAL A 80 -19.35 -2.45 -1.42
CA VAL A 80 -18.11 -2.89 -0.72
C VAL A 80 -18.47 -3.48 0.64
N LEU A 81 -19.22 -2.74 1.46
CA LEU A 81 -19.63 -3.18 2.80
C LEU A 81 -20.47 -4.46 2.79
N PHE A 82 -21.31 -4.67 1.76
CA PHE A 82 -22.05 -5.91 1.60
C PHE A 82 -21.11 -7.10 1.38
N ASN A 83 -20.12 -6.96 0.50
CA ASN A 83 -19.14 -8.01 0.24
C ASN A 83 -18.13 -8.20 1.39
N GLN A 84 -18.04 -7.24 2.32
CA GLN A 84 -17.30 -7.38 3.59
C GLN A 84 -18.03 -8.25 4.64
N PHE A 85 -19.18 -8.84 4.30
CA PHE A 85 -19.86 -9.78 5.17
C PHE A 85 -18.91 -10.91 5.61
N HIS A 86 -19.05 -11.34 6.87
CA HIS A 86 -18.10 -12.23 7.55
C HIS A 86 -18.02 -13.66 6.99
N ASP A 87 -18.88 -14.03 6.03
CA ASP A 87 -18.74 -15.28 5.28
C ASP A 87 -18.37 -15.08 3.81
N ILE A 88 -18.42 -13.84 3.31
CA ILE A 88 -18.00 -13.51 1.93
C ILE A 88 -16.51 -13.17 1.92
N LEU A 89 -16.11 -12.07 2.57
CA LEU A 89 -14.72 -11.60 2.55
C LEU A 89 -13.71 -12.61 3.14
N PRO A 90 -14.05 -13.34 4.22
CA PRO A 90 -13.19 -14.40 4.73
C PRO A 90 -12.97 -15.57 3.77
N GLY A 91 -13.74 -15.67 2.69
CA GLY A 91 -13.60 -16.76 1.73
C GLY A 91 -14.21 -18.05 2.27
N SER A 92 -15.38 -17.96 2.90
CA SER A 92 -15.99 -19.08 3.61
C SER A 92 -17.45 -19.37 3.23
N SER A 93 -17.85 -18.95 2.04
CA SER A 93 -19.12 -19.28 1.39
C SER A 93 -18.94 -20.26 0.22
N ILE A 94 -20.04 -20.82 -0.28
CA ILE A 94 -20.06 -21.64 -1.50
C ILE A 94 -19.67 -20.84 -2.74
N HIS A 95 -19.26 -21.54 -3.80
CA HIS A 95 -18.78 -20.96 -5.06
C HIS A 95 -19.70 -19.87 -5.63
N GLU A 96 -21.00 -20.11 -5.65
CA GLU A 96 -21.99 -19.22 -6.25
C GLU A 96 -22.01 -17.83 -5.60
N VAL A 97 -21.66 -17.73 -4.32
CA VAL A 97 -21.57 -16.44 -3.61
C VAL A 97 -20.47 -15.57 -4.21
N TYR A 98 -19.34 -16.14 -4.62
CA TYR A 98 -18.24 -15.36 -5.23
C TYR A 98 -18.50 -15.04 -6.70
N VAL A 99 -19.20 -15.92 -7.40
CA VAL A 99 -19.73 -15.63 -8.74
C VAL A 99 -20.65 -14.42 -8.69
N ASP A 100 -21.50 -14.29 -7.66
CA ASP A 100 -22.38 -13.14 -7.46
C ASP A 100 -21.64 -11.89 -6.91
N ALA A 101 -20.59 -12.08 -6.10
CA ALA A 101 -19.81 -10.98 -5.55
C ALA A 101 -18.96 -10.26 -6.62
N LEU A 102 -18.42 -11.01 -7.60
CA LEU A 102 -17.49 -10.49 -8.60
C LEU A 102 -18.07 -9.34 -9.46
N PRO A 103 -19.28 -9.45 -10.06
CA PRO A 103 -19.89 -8.32 -10.79
C PRO A 103 -20.05 -7.07 -9.93
N THR A 104 -20.35 -7.25 -8.64
CA THR A 104 -20.48 -6.14 -7.68
C THR A 104 -19.14 -5.43 -7.48
N TRP A 105 -18.04 -6.17 -7.33
CA TRP A 105 -16.69 -5.59 -7.27
C TRP A 105 -16.33 -4.82 -8.54
N GLN A 106 -16.61 -5.40 -9.71
CA GLN A 106 -16.35 -4.76 -11.00
C GLN A 106 -17.16 -3.47 -11.18
N GLU A 107 -18.40 -3.43 -10.71
CA GLU A 107 -19.23 -2.23 -10.73
C GLU A 107 -18.66 -1.14 -9.82
N VAL A 108 -18.23 -1.48 -8.60
CA VAL A 108 -17.56 -0.54 -7.69
C VAL A 108 -16.29 0.00 -8.32
N GLU A 109 -15.46 -0.86 -8.90
CA GLU A 109 -14.23 -0.44 -9.58
C GLU A 109 -14.53 0.53 -10.73
N LYS A 110 -15.53 0.23 -11.56
CA LYS A 110 -15.92 1.09 -12.66
C LYS A 110 -16.37 2.48 -12.16
N VAL A 111 -17.32 2.52 -11.23
CA VAL A 111 -17.87 3.78 -10.68
C VAL A 111 -16.78 4.58 -9.97
N GLY A 112 -15.95 3.93 -9.14
CA GLY A 112 -14.86 4.58 -8.43
C GLY A 112 -13.82 5.18 -9.38
N ASN A 113 -13.43 4.47 -10.44
CA ASN A 113 -12.51 5.00 -11.45
C ASN A 113 -13.11 6.16 -12.24
N GLU A 114 -14.39 6.08 -12.63
CA GLU A 114 -15.08 7.17 -13.33
C GLU A 114 -15.07 8.46 -12.48
N ILE A 115 -15.45 8.36 -11.19
CA ILE A 115 -15.45 9.51 -10.26
C ILE A 115 -14.03 10.04 -10.06
N LEU A 116 -13.05 9.17 -9.82
CA LEU A 116 -11.67 9.56 -9.60
C LEU A 116 -11.09 10.29 -10.82
N GLN A 117 -11.21 9.71 -12.01
CA GLN A 117 -10.67 10.29 -13.24
C GLN A 117 -11.33 11.62 -13.60
N GLN A 118 -12.65 11.75 -13.41
CA GLN A 118 -13.36 13.02 -13.60
C GLN A 118 -12.88 14.07 -12.60
N SER A 119 -12.75 13.71 -11.34
CA SER A 119 -12.31 14.63 -10.27
C SER A 119 -10.88 15.13 -10.49
N LEU A 120 -9.96 14.22 -10.82
CA LEU A 120 -8.58 14.57 -11.14
C LEU A 120 -8.48 15.43 -12.40
N SER A 121 -9.27 15.14 -13.43
CA SER A 121 -9.33 15.96 -14.65
C SER A 121 -9.85 17.37 -14.37
N HIS A 122 -10.89 17.49 -13.53
CA HIS A 122 -11.40 18.78 -13.08
C HIS A 122 -10.35 19.58 -12.29
N LEU A 123 -9.64 18.95 -11.35
CA LEU A 123 -8.53 19.59 -10.64
C LEU A 123 -7.42 20.01 -11.62
N ALA A 124 -6.99 19.11 -12.51
CA ALA A 124 -5.94 19.39 -13.48
C ALA A 124 -6.27 20.57 -14.40
N SER A 125 -7.53 20.72 -14.80
CA SER A 125 -7.99 21.87 -15.60
C SER A 125 -7.89 23.23 -14.89
N GLN A 126 -7.92 23.25 -13.55
CA GLN A 126 -7.76 24.47 -12.75
C GLN A 126 -6.31 24.88 -12.53
N ILE A 127 -5.36 24.02 -12.91
CA ILE A 127 -3.93 24.26 -12.73
C ILE A 127 -3.41 25.18 -13.83
N SER A 128 -2.95 26.35 -13.42
CA SER A 128 -2.24 27.30 -14.26
C SER A 128 -0.94 26.67 -14.75
N LEU A 129 -0.80 26.56 -16.06
CA LEU A 129 0.46 26.16 -16.68
C LEU A 129 1.17 27.45 -17.10
N SER A 130 2.46 27.56 -16.80
CA SER A 130 3.30 28.63 -17.36
C SER A 130 3.46 28.43 -18.88
N GLU A 131 4.29 29.28 -19.51
CA GLU A 131 4.73 29.04 -20.89
C GLU A 131 5.27 27.61 -21.06
N LEU A 132 4.89 26.98 -22.18
CA LEU A 132 5.32 25.64 -22.53
C LEU A 132 6.86 25.61 -22.65
N PRO A 133 7.55 24.58 -22.12
CA PRO A 133 9.01 24.50 -22.23
C PRO A 133 9.47 24.36 -23.69
N GLN A 134 8.64 23.78 -24.56
CA GLN A 134 8.87 23.68 -26.00
C GLN A 134 7.55 23.51 -26.78
N PRO A 135 7.54 23.75 -28.10
CA PRO A 135 6.44 23.33 -28.97
C PRO A 135 6.13 21.84 -28.76
N ASP A 136 4.83 21.48 -28.71
CA ASP A 136 4.34 20.11 -28.53
C ASP A 136 4.61 19.46 -27.15
N ALA A 137 5.04 20.23 -26.14
CA ALA A 137 5.12 19.73 -24.76
C ALA A 137 3.72 19.36 -24.22
N ILE A 138 3.61 18.19 -23.60
CA ILE A 138 2.37 17.66 -23.04
C ILE A 138 2.48 17.69 -21.50
N PRO A 139 1.57 18.37 -20.79
CA PRO A 139 1.61 18.40 -19.33
C PRO A 139 1.23 17.04 -18.75
N ILE A 140 2.00 16.61 -17.76
CA ILE A 140 1.76 15.43 -16.94
C ILE A 140 1.45 15.92 -15.53
N PHE A 141 0.28 15.58 -15.01
CA PHE A 141 -0.14 15.91 -13.66
C PHE A 141 -0.01 14.66 -12.80
N VAL A 142 0.84 14.72 -11.76
CA VAL A 142 1.01 13.62 -10.82
C VAL A 142 0.36 14.00 -9.51
N PHE A 143 -0.69 13.27 -9.12
CA PHE A 143 -1.46 13.49 -7.90
C PHE A 143 -1.09 12.49 -6.82
N ASN A 144 -0.99 12.99 -5.59
CA ASN A 144 -0.75 12.24 -4.38
C ASN A 144 -2.00 12.29 -3.49
N SER A 145 -2.54 11.13 -3.10
CA SER A 145 -3.70 11.00 -2.21
C SER A 145 -3.35 10.83 -0.73
N LEU A 146 -2.06 10.72 -0.39
CA LEU A 146 -1.60 10.54 0.99
C LEU A 146 -1.27 11.88 1.64
N ASN A 147 -1.49 12.00 2.95
CA ASN A 147 -1.34 13.26 3.69
C ASN A 147 0.11 13.55 4.11
N TRP A 148 1.07 13.21 3.25
CA TRP A 148 2.48 13.57 3.39
C TRP A 148 3.13 13.75 2.02
N ASN A 149 4.18 14.57 1.96
CA ASN A 149 5.03 14.69 0.78
C ASN A 149 5.75 13.37 0.51
N ARG A 150 5.77 12.92 -0.75
CA ARG A 150 6.50 11.71 -1.15
C ARG A 150 7.02 11.79 -2.59
N SER A 151 8.00 10.95 -2.87
CA SER A 151 8.58 10.75 -4.20
C SER A 151 8.36 9.30 -4.62
N SER A 152 7.95 9.07 -5.87
CA SER A 152 7.77 7.71 -6.39
C SER A 152 8.07 7.65 -7.87
N VAL A 153 8.61 6.52 -8.32
CA VAL A 153 8.62 6.20 -9.75
C VAL A 153 7.17 6.04 -10.21
N VAL A 154 6.82 6.74 -11.28
CA VAL A 154 5.51 6.68 -11.93
C VAL A 154 5.68 6.35 -13.40
N ALA A 155 4.62 5.86 -14.02
CA ALA A 155 4.57 5.56 -15.45
C ALA A 155 3.61 6.52 -16.15
N VAL A 156 4.02 7.05 -17.31
CA VAL A 156 3.15 7.80 -18.21
C VAL A 156 3.02 7.06 -19.54
N ASP A 157 1.79 6.93 -20.05
CA ASP A 157 1.54 6.35 -21.37
C ASP A 157 2.06 7.30 -22.47
N LEU A 158 2.80 6.73 -23.43
CA LEU A 158 3.26 7.50 -24.58
C LEU A 158 2.12 7.65 -25.61
N PRO A 159 1.97 8.82 -26.25
CA PRO A 159 0.96 9.02 -27.32
C PRO A 159 1.10 8.04 -28.49
N HIS A 160 2.35 7.61 -28.75
CA HIS A 160 2.69 6.60 -29.73
C HIS A 160 3.71 5.63 -29.11
N PRO A 161 3.58 4.30 -29.34
CA PRO A 161 4.59 3.35 -28.91
C PRO A 161 5.97 3.72 -29.45
N HIS A 162 7.01 3.52 -28.63
CA HIS A 162 8.40 3.84 -28.97
C HIS A 162 8.67 5.31 -29.36
N LEU A 163 7.80 6.25 -28.98
CA LEU A 163 8.09 7.67 -29.13
C LEU A 163 9.33 8.04 -28.31
N ASP A 164 10.34 8.62 -28.96
CA ASP A 164 11.47 9.19 -28.25
C ASP A 164 11.02 10.47 -27.53
N ALA A 165 10.98 10.40 -26.21
CA ALA A 165 10.45 11.45 -25.36
C ALA A 165 11.25 11.58 -24.08
N CYS A 166 11.40 12.82 -23.62
CA CYS A 166 12.04 13.15 -22.35
C CYS A 166 10.99 13.72 -21.38
N VAL A 167 11.17 13.44 -20.09
CA VAL A 167 10.35 14.05 -19.05
C VAL A 167 11.13 15.21 -18.45
N TYR A 168 10.49 16.36 -18.29
CA TYR A 168 11.06 17.52 -17.64
C TYR A 168 10.26 17.86 -16.38
N ASN A 169 10.95 18.34 -15.34
CA ASN A 169 10.26 18.97 -14.23
C ASN A 169 9.77 20.37 -14.62
N PHE A 170 9.01 21.01 -13.72
CA PHE A 170 8.46 22.33 -13.97
C PHE A 170 9.54 23.43 -14.10
N GLN A 171 10.74 23.20 -13.57
CA GLN A 171 11.90 24.09 -13.68
C GLN A 171 12.63 23.97 -15.05
N GLY A 172 12.22 23.02 -15.90
CA GLY A 172 12.84 22.79 -17.21
C GLY A 172 14.07 21.88 -17.17
N GLU A 173 14.28 21.15 -16.08
CA GLU A 173 15.37 20.17 -15.96
C GLU A 173 14.89 18.81 -16.50
N CYS A 174 15.71 18.20 -17.36
CA CYS A 174 15.44 16.87 -17.91
C CYS A 174 15.66 15.81 -16.82
N LEU A 175 14.65 14.98 -16.58
CA LEU A 175 14.67 13.91 -15.60
C LEU A 175 15.14 12.60 -16.24
N PRO A 176 15.88 11.75 -15.52
CA PRO A 176 16.12 10.38 -15.94
C PRO A 176 14.79 9.67 -16.23
N SER A 177 14.66 9.14 -17.43
CA SER A 177 13.49 8.40 -17.88
C SER A 177 13.87 7.06 -18.50
N GLN A 178 12.94 6.11 -18.48
CA GLN A 178 13.17 4.75 -18.96
C GLN A 178 11.91 4.21 -19.63
N LEU A 179 12.02 3.75 -20.88
CA LEU A 179 10.91 3.07 -21.56
C LEU A 179 10.69 1.70 -20.89
N THR A 180 9.44 1.39 -20.58
CA THR A 180 9.00 0.10 -20.03
C THR A 180 7.85 -0.45 -20.88
N ASP A 181 7.83 -1.77 -21.09
CA ASP A 181 6.82 -2.50 -21.87
C ASP A 181 6.51 -1.91 -23.27
N GLY A 182 7.44 -1.15 -23.85
CA GLY A 182 7.35 -0.52 -25.18
C GLY A 182 6.34 0.63 -25.33
N SER A 183 5.51 0.90 -24.32
CA SER A 183 4.39 1.85 -24.40
C SER A 183 4.35 2.90 -23.29
N LYS A 184 5.12 2.70 -22.21
CA LYS A 184 5.13 3.60 -21.05
C LYS A 184 6.53 4.13 -20.78
N LEU A 185 6.59 5.35 -20.27
CA LEU A 185 7.84 5.99 -19.85
C LEU A 185 7.84 6.13 -18.32
N LEU A 186 8.82 5.51 -17.67
CA LEU A 186 9.05 5.63 -16.23
C LEU A 186 9.89 6.88 -15.94
N PHE A 187 9.55 7.59 -14.87
CA PHE A 187 10.38 8.65 -14.29
C PHE A 187 10.09 8.79 -12.79
N LEU A 188 11.01 9.40 -12.04
CA LEU A 188 10.78 9.73 -10.64
C LEU A 188 9.99 11.04 -10.51
N ALA A 189 8.74 10.94 -10.07
CA ALA A 189 7.98 12.11 -9.63
C ALA A 189 8.45 12.50 -8.22
N SER A 190 9.34 13.48 -8.15
CA SER A 190 9.96 13.92 -6.89
C SER A 190 9.11 14.97 -6.17
N ASP A 191 9.04 14.85 -4.84
CA ASP A 191 8.46 15.84 -3.91
C ASP A 191 7.01 16.22 -4.26
N VAL A 192 6.16 15.23 -4.52
CA VAL A 192 4.74 15.47 -4.73
C VAL A 192 4.09 15.75 -3.36
N PRO A 193 3.52 16.96 -3.14
CA PRO A 193 3.05 17.38 -1.83
C PRO A 193 1.95 16.50 -1.23
N SER A 194 1.72 16.67 0.08
CA SER A 194 0.61 16.07 0.83
C SER A 194 -0.73 16.40 0.17
N VAL A 195 -1.58 15.38 -0.04
CA VAL A 195 -2.89 15.45 -0.73
C VAL A 195 -2.87 16.52 -1.80
N GLY A 196 -2.06 16.30 -2.82
CA GLY A 196 -1.55 17.38 -3.65
C GLY A 196 -1.13 16.89 -5.01
N TYR A 197 -0.45 17.74 -5.74
CA TYR A 197 0.02 17.40 -7.07
C TYR A 197 1.26 18.19 -7.46
N ARG A 198 1.93 17.70 -8.51
CA ARG A 198 3.02 18.38 -9.18
C ARG A 198 2.91 18.17 -10.70
N VAL A 199 3.16 19.24 -11.45
CA VAL A 199 3.21 19.21 -12.91
C VAL A 199 4.62 18.85 -13.41
N PHE A 200 4.66 17.98 -14.40
CA PHE A 200 5.82 17.62 -15.20
C PHE A 200 5.48 17.78 -16.69
N TRP A 201 6.47 17.67 -17.56
CA TRP A 201 6.28 17.83 -19.00
C TRP A 201 6.82 16.61 -19.75
N LEU A 202 5.98 16.01 -20.59
CA LEU A 202 6.41 15.04 -21.59
C LEU A 202 6.74 15.80 -22.87
N CYS A 203 7.99 15.71 -23.30
CA CYS A 203 8.53 16.44 -24.44
C CYS A 203 8.96 15.44 -25.51
N PRO A 204 8.20 15.29 -26.62
CA PRO A 204 8.65 14.53 -27.77
C PRO A 204 9.96 15.12 -28.31
N GLN A 205 10.96 14.29 -28.61
CA GLN A 205 12.11 14.76 -29.37
C GLN A 205 11.71 14.91 -30.84
N LEU A 206 11.79 16.13 -31.38
CA LEU A 206 11.75 16.34 -32.81
C LEU A 206 13.05 15.78 -33.39
N LEU A 207 12.97 14.68 -34.15
CA LEU A 207 14.06 14.25 -35.03
C LEU A 207 14.36 15.42 -35.98
N GLU A 208 15.45 16.15 -35.75
CA GLU A 208 15.95 17.09 -36.76
C GLU A 208 16.27 16.28 -38.03
N LYS A 209 15.41 16.39 -39.04
CA LYS A 209 15.72 15.97 -40.41
C LYS A 209 16.77 16.93 -40.97
N GLY A 210 18.01 16.75 -40.55
CA GLY A 210 19.18 17.43 -41.09
C GLY A 210 20.26 16.39 -41.40
N ASN A 211 20.63 16.29 -42.68
CA ASN A 211 21.82 15.57 -43.12
C ASN A 211 23.05 16.11 -42.38
N ASN A 212 23.42 15.45 -41.30
CA ASN A 212 24.78 15.26 -40.82
C ASN A 212 24.69 14.20 -39.73
N THR A 213 25.25 13.04 -40.02
CA THR A 213 25.53 12.01 -39.02
C THR A 213 26.22 12.68 -37.84
N PRO A 214 25.61 12.76 -36.64
CA PRO A 214 26.36 13.13 -35.47
C PRO A 214 27.27 11.93 -35.19
N GLN A 215 28.58 12.13 -35.31
CA GLN A 215 29.51 11.33 -34.54
C GLN A 215 29.01 11.36 -33.09
N SER A 216 28.82 10.18 -32.54
CA SER A 216 28.42 9.93 -31.16
C SER A 216 29.38 10.62 -30.19
N ASP A 217 29.10 11.87 -29.84
CA ASP A 217 29.65 12.53 -28.66
C ASP A 217 28.86 12.02 -27.46
N ASP A 218 29.38 10.95 -26.90
CA ASP A 218 28.90 10.09 -25.80
C ASP A 218 28.88 10.82 -24.43
N THR A 219 28.66 12.14 -24.40
CA THR A 219 28.91 12.99 -23.21
C THR A 219 27.77 13.95 -22.81
N LYS A 220 26.58 13.84 -23.41
CA LYS A 220 25.39 14.62 -22.98
C LYS A 220 24.11 13.80 -22.73
N SER A 221 24.25 12.49 -22.60
CA SER A 221 23.27 11.70 -21.86
C SER A 221 23.82 11.51 -20.45
N GLY A 222 23.03 11.82 -19.43
CA GLY A 222 23.34 11.52 -18.03
C GLY A 222 23.41 10.01 -17.72
N LEU A 223 23.71 9.17 -18.71
CA LEU A 223 24.18 7.80 -18.55
C LEU A 223 25.51 7.86 -17.78
N ARG A 224 25.43 7.84 -16.44
CA ARG A 224 26.48 7.19 -15.67
C ARG A 224 26.65 5.81 -16.29
N LYS A 225 27.78 5.57 -16.97
CA LYS A 225 28.19 4.21 -17.33
C LYS A 225 28.11 3.40 -16.05
N GLN A 226 27.13 2.50 -15.95
CA GLN A 226 27.19 1.42 -14.97
C GLN A 226 28.52 0.72 -15.24
N GLU A 227 29.45 0.82 -14.31
CA GLU A 227 30.67 0.03 -14.36
C GLU A 227 30.25 -1.45 -14.37
N HIS A 228 30.53 -2.14 -15.48
CA HIS A 228 30.36 -3.58 -15.67
C HIS A 228 28.97 -4.15 -15.35
N PHE A 229 27.96 -3.84 -16.18
CA PHE A 229 26.79 -4.72 -16.29
C PHE A 229 27.23 -6.06 -16.88
N ASP A 230 27.34 -7.09 -16.03
CA ASP A 230 27.47 -8.47 -16.45
C ASP A 230 26.08 -9.11 -16.41
N PRO A 231 25.45 -9.41 -17.56
CA PRO A 231 24.13 -10.04 -17.59
C PRO A 231 24.08 -11.41 -16.90
N LYS A 232 25.23 -12.05 -16.67
CA LYS A 232 25.31 -13.28 -15.88
C LYS A 232 25.16 -13.04 -14.39
N ARG A 233 25.47 -11.84 -13.91
CA ARG A 233 25.40 -11.50 -12.49
C ARG A 233 24.00 -10.96 -12.19
N LEU A 234 23.17 -11.75 -11.52
CA LEU A 234 21.81 -11.40 -11.15
C LEU A 234 21.76 -10.46 -9.93
N ILE A 235 22.35 -9.26 -10.07
CA ILE A 235 22.40 -8.25 -9.01
C ILE A 235 21.64 -7.00 -9.41
N LEU A 236 20.63 -6.66 -8.62
CA LEU A 236 19.95 -5.37 -8.68
C LEU A 236 20.60 -4.43 -7.67
N GLU A 237 20.93 -3.21 -8.06
CA GLU A 237 21.56 -2.25 -7.14
C GLU A 237 21.06 -0.83 -7.38
N ASN A 238 20.72 -0.14 -6.29
CA ASN A 238 20.50 1.29 -6.26
C ASN A 238 21.35 1.91 -5.14
N GLU A 239 21.08 3.14 -4.70
CA GLU A 239 21.83 3.80 -3.64
C GLU A 239 21.60 3.19 -2.25
N PHE A 240 20.46 2.53 -2.02
CA PHE A 240 20.05 1.97 -0.73
C PHE A 240 20.40 0.49 -0.60
N LEU A 241 20.10 -0.30 -1.62
CA LEU A 241 20.18 -1.76 -1.59
C LEU A 241 21.07 -2.30 -2.69
N ARG A 242 21.75 -3.41 -2.38
CA ARG A 242 22.28 -4.36 -3.37
C ARG A 242 21.63 -5.72 -3.12
N VAL A 243 20.90 -6.21 -4.11
CA VAL A 243 20.10 -7.44 -4.04
C VAL A 243 20.68 -8.47 -5.00
N THR A 244 20.96 -9.68 -4.50
CA THR A 244 21.49 -10.78 -5.31
C THR A 244 20.46 -11.90 -5.40
N VAL A 245 20.14 -12.34 -6.63
CA VAL A 245 19.29 -13.50 -6.89
C VAL A 245 20.17 -14.73 -7.06
N ASP A 246 19.80 -15.83 -6.42
CA ASP A 246 20.47 -17.12 -6.59
C ASP A 246 20.12 -17.75 -7.94
N GLU A 247 21.15 -18.10 -8.73
CA GLU A 247 20.98 -18.64 -10.09
C GLU A 247 20.36 -20.04 -10.13
N GLN A 248 20.43 -20.81 -9.04
CA GLN A 248 19.98 -22.21 -9.00
C GLN A 248 18.52 -22.33 -8.55
N THR A 249 18.10 -21.44 -7.64
CA THR A 249 16.79 -21.48 -6.98
C THR A 249 15.87 -20.34 -7.43
N GLY A 250 16.43 -19.18 -7.82
CA GLY A 250 15.69 -17.95 -8.04
C GLY A 250 15.25 -17.24 -6.75
N ASP A 251 15.66 -17.74 -5.58
CA ASP A 251 15.47 -17.08 -4.30
C ASP A 251 16.46 -15.91 -4.15
N LEU A 252 16.28 -15.07 -3.14
CA LEU A 252 17.21 -13.99 -2.83
C LEU A 252 18.34 -14.54 -1.97
N SER A 253 19.58 -14.52 -2.47
CA SER A 253 20.75 -14.97 -1.70
C SER A 253 21.31 -13.88 -0.79
N SER A 254 21.07 -12.59 -1.11
CA SER A 254 21.52 -11.44 -0.33
C SER A 254 20.65 -10.22 -0.59
N ILE A 255 20.38 -9.45 0.46
CA ILE A 255 19.89 -8.06 0.41
C ILE A 255 20.79 -7.25 1.33
N PHE A 256 21.73 -6.54 0.73
CA PHE A 256 22.67 -5.70 1.46
C PHE A 256 22.14 -4.27 1.57
N ASP A 257 21.91 -3.80 2.79
CA ASP A 257 21.61 -2.40 3.10
C ASP A 257 22.91 -1.59 3.08
N LYS A 258 23.05 -0.76 2.05
CA LYS A 258 24.24 0.07 1.79
C LYS A 258 24.30 1.30 2.70
N VAL A 259 23.18 1.72 3.29
CA VAL A 259 23.13 2.87 4.19
C VAL A 259 23.71 2.49 5.56
N HIS A 260 23.39 1.28 6.02
CA HIS A 260 23.81 0.78 7.33
C HIS A 260 24.92 -0.27 7.28
N ASP A 261 25.46 -0.55 6.08
CA ASP A 261 26.57 -1.49 5.83
C ASP A 261 26.29 -2.88 6.41
N ARG A 262 25.11 -3.42 6.14
CA ARG A 262 24.62 -4.66 6.77
C ARG A 262 23.89 -5.58 5.80
N GLU A 263 24.14 -6.88 5.94
CA GLU A 263 23.35 -7.93 5.30
C GLU A 263 22.02 -8.12 6.05
N VAL A 264 20.90 -8.01 5.33
CA VAL A 264 19.53 -8.09 5.86
C VAL A 264 19.09 -9.54 6.03
N LEU A 265 19.41 -10.40 5.07
CA LEU A 265 18.99 -11.80 5.06
C LEU A 265 19.98 -12.68 5.82
N SER A 266 19.47 -13.74 6.46
CA SER A 266 20.36 -14.79 6.97
C SER A 266 20.99 -15.59 5.81
N GLN A 267 21.93 -16.47 6.12
CA GLN A 267 22.55 -17.37 5.12
C GLN A 267 21.54 -18.30 4.41
N ALA A 268 20.33 -18.46 4.94
CA ALA A 268 19.29 -19.25 4.28
C ALA A 268 18.71 -18.56 3.03
N GLY A 269 18.96 -17.27 2.83
CA GLY A 269 18.33 -16.48 1.77
C GLY A 269 16.92 -16.02 2.13
N GLY A 270 16.22 -15.41 1.17
CA GLY A 270 14.91 -14.80 1.33
C GLY A 270 14.01 -14.97 0.12
N ASN A 271 12.74 -14.60 0.26
CA ASN A 271 11.67 -14.91 -0.69
C ASN A 271 11.58 -16.41 -1.04
N GLN A 272 11.78 -17.26 -0.04
CA GLN A 272 11.63 -18.70 -0.18
C GLN A 272 10.14 -19.02 -0.29
N LEU A 273 9.70 -19.52 -1.44
CA LEU A 273 8.32 -19.97 -1.64
C LEU A 273 8.16 -21.38 -1.06
N GLN A 274 7.62 -21.44 0.16
CA GLN A 274 7.42 -22.67 0.91
C GLN A 274 6.00 -23.18 0.69
N ALA A 275 5.87 -24.40 0.19
CA ALA A 275 4.59 -25.07 -0.04
C ALA A 275 4.38 -26.21 0.94
N PHE A 276 3.15 -26.37 1.42
CA PHE A 276 2.77 -27.37 2.42
C PHE A 276 1.47 -28.04 2.04
N GLN A 277 1.32 -29.31 2.41
CA GLN A 277 0.02 -29.95 2.39
C GLN A 277 -0.88 -29.30 3.45
N ASP A 278 -2.09 -28.93 3.07
CA ASP A 278 -3.10 -28.28 3.91
C ASP A 278 -4.44 -28.99 3.70
N SER A 279 -4.65 -30.09 4.44
CA SER A 279 -5.76 -31.01 4.23
C SER A 279 -6.28 -31.60 5.54
N GLY A 280 -7.47 -32.20 5.52
CA GLY A 280 -7.95 -33.05 6.63
C GLY A 280 -8.51 -32.30 7.84
N GLN A 281 -8.70 -30.97 7.74
CA GLN A 281 -9.36 -30.17 8.77
C GLN A 281 -10.88 -30.12 8.58
N TYR A 282 -11.61 -29.99 9.70
CA TYR A 282 -13.01 -29.57 9.65
C TYR A 282 -13.08 -28.08 9.29
N TRP A 283 -14.05 -27.71 8.43
CA TRP A 283 -14.19 -26.36 7.88
C TRP A 283 -12.91 -25.90 7.15
N ASP A 284 -12.59 -26.63 6.07
CA ASP A 284 -11.36 -26.51 5.27
C ASP A 284 -11.01 -25.05 4.88
N ALA A 285 -11.97 -24.33 4.29
CA ALA A 285 -11.78 -22.92 3.94
C ALA A 285 -11.49 -22.02 5.14
N TRP A 286 -12.01 -22.34 6.31
CA TRP A 286 -11.81 -21.56 7.53
C TRP A 286 -10.47 -21.90 8.19
N ASN A 287 -10.04 -23.16 8.23
CA ASN A 287 -8.91 -23.59 9.05
C ASN A 287 -7.72 -24.04 8.21
N ILE A 288 -6.54 -23.48 8.51
CA ILE A 288 -5.26 -24.07 8.11
C ILE A 288 -4.98 -25.28 9.03
N ASP A 289 -4.44 -26.37 8.48
CA ASP A 289 -3.96 -27.49 9.28
C ASP A 289 -2.91 -27.03 10.31
N PRO A 290 -3.14 -27.12 11.63
CA PRO A 290 -2.16 -26.69 12.63
C PRO A 290 -0.83 -27.45 12.55
N ASN A 291 -0.76 -28.58 11.85
CA ASN A 291 0.45 -29.37 11.64
C ASN A 291 1.02 -29.25 10.22
N TYR A 292 0.57 -28.30 9.39
CA TYR A 292 1.03 -28.14 8.00
C TYR A 292 2.57 -28.14 7.87
N ALA A 293 3.28 -27.58 8.86
CA ALA A 293 4.74 -27.50 8.88
C ALA A 293 5.43 -28.88 8.93
N GLN A 294 4.74 -29.93 9.35
CA GLN A 294 5.22 -31.32 9.35
C GLN A 294 5.05 -32.00 7.98
N HIS A 295 4.34 -31.34 7.05
CA HIS A 295 3.99 -31.86 5.73
C HIS A 295 4.46 -30.91 4.60
N PRO A 296 5.75 -30.58 4.52
CA PRO A 296 6.26 -29.76 3.43
C PRO A 296 6.16 -30.51 2.09
N LEU A 297 5.82 -29.79 1.03
CA LEU A 297 5.93 -30.28 -0.34
C LEU A 297 7.37 -30.10 -0.84
N PRO A 298 7.77 -30.81 -1.91
CA PRO A 298 9.06 -30.58 -2.55
C PRO A 298 9.26 -29.11 -2.96
N PRO A 299 10.51 -28.59 -2.94
CA PRO A 299 10.81 -27.25 -3.42
C PRO A 299 10.31 -27.02 -4.85
N MET A 300 9.89 -25.79 -5.14
CA MET A 300 9.48 -25.41 -6.49
C MET A 300 10.63 -25.54 -7.48
N LEU A 301 10.32 -25.99 -8.70
CA LEU A 301 11.32 -26.13 -9.76
C LEU A 301 11.54 -24.78 -10.45
N LEU A 302 12.76 -24.27 -10.43
CA LEU A 302 13.14 -23.10 -11.22
C LEU A 302 13.00 -23.41 -12.72
N LYS A 303 12.27 -22.54 -13.44
CA LYS A 303 12.03 -22.66 -14.89
C LYS A 303 12.88 -21.68 -15.69
N SER A 304 12.92 -20.42 -15.26
CA SER A 304 13.73 -19.39 -15.90
C SER A 304 14.05 -18.23 -14.95
N ILE A 305 15.14 -17.54 -15.25
CA ILE A 305 15.48 -16.24 -14.69
C ILE A 305 15.84 -15.31 -15.85
N GLU A 306 15.19 -14.15 -15.94
CA GLU A 306 15.32 -13.24 -17.07
C GLU A 306 15.39 -11.78 -16.60
N TRP A 307 16.36 -11.03 -17.12
CA TRP A 307 16.34 -9.58 -17.01
C TRP A 307 15.22 -9.03 -17.89
N LEU A 308 14.26 -8.33 -17.28
CA LEU A 308 13.25 -7.57 -18.01
C LEU A 308 13.71 -6.13 -18.24
N GLU A 309 14.36 -5.54 -17.23
CA GLU A 309 14.75 -4.14 -17.26
C GLU A 309 16.07 -3.93 -16.52
N THR A 310 16.95 -3.11 -17.11
CA THR A 310 18.28 -2.75 -16.56
C THR A 310 18.55 -1.25 -16.67
N GLY A 311 17.48 -0.45 -16.80
CA GLY A 311 17.59 0.98 -17.04
C GLY A 311 17.89 1.81 -15.78
N PRO A 312 18.08 3.13 -15.95
CA PRO A 312 18.51 4.02 -14.88
C PRO A 312 17.44 4.31 -13.82
N VAL A 313 16.16 4.06 -14.13
CA VAL A 313 15.04 4.34 -13.23
C VAL A 313 14.64 3.10 -12.43
N GLN A 314 14.73 1.93 -13.07
CA GLN A 314 14.30 0.66 -12.48
C GLN A 314 15.08 -0.52 -13.08
N SER A 315 15.47 -1.43 -12.20
CA SER A 315 15.92 -2.77 -12.52
C SER A 315 14.83 -3.79 -12.20
N ARG A 316 14.62 -4.76 -13.10
CA ARG A 316 13.61 -5.81 -12.94
C ARG A 316 14.13 -7.16 -13.43
N VAL A 317 14.12 -8.14 -12.53
CA VAL A 317 14.45 -9.55 -12.83
C VAL A 317 13.22 -10.40 -12.61
N ARG A 318 12.83 -11.18 -13.61
CA ARG A 318 11.77 -12.17 -13.54
C ARG A 318 12.33 -13.53 -13.18
N VAL A 319 11.69 -14.19 -12.23
CA VAL A 319 11.95 -15.57 -11.82
C VAL A 319 10.66 -16.36 -11.97
N VAL A 320 10.70 -17.41 -12.79
CA VAL A 320 9.57 -18.32 -12.98
C VAL A 320 9.85 -19.64 -12.29
N ARG A 321 8.97 -20.05 -11.38
CA ARG A 321 9.06 -21.28 -10.57
C ARG A 321 7.78 -22.11 -10.73
N GLN A 322 7.92 -23.43 -10.80
CA GLN A 322 6.80 -24.36 -10.96
C GLN A 322 6.56 -25.15 -9.66
N LEU A 323 5.30 -25.20 -9.22
CA LEU A 323 4.81 -26.08 -8.16
C LEU A 323 3.68 -26.92 -8.75
N GLY A 324 3.87 -28.23 -8.92
CA GLY A 324 2.85 -29.08 -9.53
C GLY A 324 2.44 -28.58 -10.92
N GLU A 325 1.16 -28.28 -11.08
CA GLU A 325 0.56 -27.74 -12.31
C GLU A 325 0.49 -26.20 -12.30
N SER A 326 0.96 -25.58 -11.22
CA SER A 326 0.94 -24.13 -11.01
C SER A 326 2.29 -23.48 -11.34
N GLU A 327 2.23 -22.26 -11.87
CA GLU A 327 3.41 -21.46 -12.20
C GLU A 327 3.40 -20.14 -11.44
N PHE A 328 4.46 -19.87 -10.70
CA PHE A 328 4.74 -18.62 -10.01
C PHE A 328 5.70 -17.78 -10.84
N CYS A 329 5.24 -16.62 -11.29
CA CYS A 329 6.04 -15.63 -11.99
C CYS A 329 6.29 -14.46 -11.04
N CYS A 330 7.52 -14.34 -10.54
CA CYS A 330 7.93 -13.35 -9.55
C CYS A 330 8.89 -12.34 -10.17
N ASP A 331 8.55 -11.06 -10.11
CA ASP A 331 9.41 -9.98 -10.55
C ASP A 331 10.02 -9.26 -9.35
N TYR A 332 11.35 -9.37 -9.22
CA TYR A 332 12.14 -8.56 -8.30
C TYR A 332 12.37 -7.19 -8.92
N ILE A 333 11.82 -6.16 -8.30
CA ILE A 333 11.82 -4.79 -8.83
C ILE A 333 12.54 -3.89 -7.83
N LEU A 334 13.65 -3.30 -8.27
CA LEU A 334 14.41 -2.30 -7.52
C LEU A 334 14.41 -0.98 -8.29
N GLN A 335 13.74 0.02 -7.73
CA GLN A 335 13.59 1.36 -8.30
C GLN A 335 14.69 2.28 -7.77
N MET A 336 15.10 3.28 -8.56
CA MET A 336 15.92 4.39 -8.06
C MET A 336 15.23 5.06 -6.86
N HIS A 337 16.01 5.52 -5.88
CA HIS A 337 15.47 6.21 -4.70
C HIS A 337 14.52 5.41 -3.80
N SER A 338 14.35 4.10 -4.03
CA SER A 338 13.55 3.22 -3.17
C SER A 338 14.43 2.44 -2.19
N PRO A 339 14.20 2.53 -0.87
CA PRO A 339 14.88 1.69 0.12
C PRO A 339 14.27 0.29 0.24
N ALA A 340 13.22 -0.03 -0.53
CA ALA A 340 12.53 -1.32 -0.48
C ALA A 340 12.67 -2.09 -1.79
N LEU A 341 12.80 -3.41 -1.68
CA LEU A 341 12.71 -4.35 -2.79
C LEU A 341 11.25 -4.78 -2.97
N LYS A 342 10.66 -4.51 -4.13
CA LYS A 342 9.31 -4.94 -4.47
C LYS A 342 9.35 -6.31 -5.16
N ILE A 343 8.35 -7.15 -4.86
CA ILE A 343 8.20 -8.50 -5.38
C ILE A 343 6.78 -8.62 -5.94
N ALA A 344 6.64 -8.35 -7.24
CA ALA A 344 5.36 -8.46 -7.93
C ALA A 344 5.18 -9.90 -8.42
N THR A 345 4.12 -10.57 -7.97
CA THR A 345 3.92 -12.00 -8.23
C THR A 345 2.62 -12.23 -8.97
N THR A 346 2.68 -12.97 -10.07
CA THR A 346 1.50 -13.55 -10.71
C THR A 346 1.56 -15.07 -10.62
N VAL A 347 0.41 -15.71 -10.42
CA VAL A 347 0.31 -17.15 -10.28
C VAL A 347 -0.87 -17.66 -11.07
N HIS A 348 -0.67 -18.69 -11.89
CA HIS A 348 -1.76 -19.51 -12.38
C HIS A 348 -1.90 -20.72 -11.44
N TRP A 349 -2.81 -20.61 -10.47
CA TRP A 349 -2.97 -21.53 -9.36
C TRP A 349 -3.93 -22.65 -9.69
N GLN A 350 -3.43 -23.89 -9.63
CA GLN A 350 -4.14 -25.13 -9.99
C GLN A 350 -3.99 -26.23 -8.92
N GLU A 351 -3.23 -25.97 -7.84
CA GLU A 351 -3.03 -26.94 -6.77
C GLU A 351 -4.28 -27.12 -5.92
N ARG A 352 -4.39 -28.27 -5.25
CA ARG A 352 -5.48 -28.58 -4.31
C ARG A 352 -4.94 -28.96 -2.95
N GLN A 353 -5.55 -28.42 -1.90
CA GLN A 353 -5.15 -28.65 -0.51
C GLN A 353 -3.68 -28.30 -0.25
N VAL A 354 -3.26 -27.16 -0.81
CA VAL A 354 -1.90 -26.64 -0.67
C VAL A 354 -1.93 -25.25 -0.07
N LEU A 355 -1.02 -24.99 0.86
CA LEU A 355 -0.73 -23.69 1.45
C LEU A 355 0.64 -23.22 0.97
N VAL A 356 0.72 -22.01 0.42
CA VAL A 356 2.00 -21.40 0.00
C VAL A 356 2.28 -20.14 0.79
N LYS A 357 3.52 -20.03 1.28
CA LYS A 357 4.03 -18.87 2.02
C LYS A 357 5.35 -18.37 1.45
N ALA A 358 5.59 -17.05 1.53
CA ALA A 358 6.88 -16.44 1.24
C ALA A 358 7.65 -16.17 2.54
N ALA A 359 8.77 -16.86 2.75
CA ALA A 359 9.57 -16.74 3.96
C ALA A 359 10.81 -15.84 3.77
N PHE A 360 11.07 -15.01 4.78
CA PHE A 360 12.24 -14.14 4.88
C PHE A 360 13.00 -14.38 6.19
N PRO A 361 13.90 -15.37 6.21
CA PRO A 361 14.92 -15.49 7.26
C PRO A 361 15.85 -14.27 7.31
N LEU A 362 15.87 -13.57 8.42
CA LEU A 362 16.59 -12.31 8.64
C LEU A 362 17.86 -12.51 9.45
N ASN A 363 18.84 -11.64 9.23
CA ASN A 363 20.08 -11.56 10.00
C ASN A 363 19.92 -10.64 11.24
N LEU A 364 18.77 -10.75 11.90
CA LEU A 364 18.45 -10.08 13.17
C LEU A 364 17.49 -10.96 13.96
N GLU A 365 17.46 -10.77 15.28
CA GLU A 365 16.52 -11.45 16.17
C GLU A 365 15.75 -10.44 17.03
N ALA A 366 14.43 -10.63 17.16
CA ALA A 366 13.57 -9.84 18.03
C ALA A 366 12.63 -10.74 18.85
N SER A 367 12.32 -10.32 20.08
CA SER A 367 11.39 -11.06 20.96
C SER A 367 9.92 -10.87 20.60
N PHE A 368 9.60 -9.86 19.77
CA PHE A 368 8.26 -9.53 19.32
C PHE A 368 8.29 -9.15 17.85
N ALA A 369 7.22 -9.51 17.14
CA ALA A 369 6.88 -8.93 15.85
C ALA A 369 5.71 -7.96 16.05
N THR A 370 5.74 -6.83 15.34
CA THR A 370 4.66 -5.82 15.36
C THR A 370 3.85 -5.93 14.09
N TYR A 371 2.53 -5.89 14.19
CA TYR A 371 1.62 -6.05 13.07
C TYR A 371 0.63 -4.89 13.01
N GLU A 372 0.31 -4.43 11.81
CA GLU A 372 -0.75 -3.45 11.61
C GLU A 372 -2.12 -4.06 11.91
N ILE A 373 -2.93 -3.32 12.66
CA ILE A 373 -4.36 -3.58 12.88
C ILE A 373 -5.16 -2.32 12.48
N PRO A 374 -6.49 -2.39 12.35
CA PRO A 374 -7.29 -1.20 12.05
C PRO A 374 -7.00 -0.06 13.01
N CYS A 375 -6.49 1.06 12.47
CA CYS A 375 -6.14 2.27 13.22
C CYS A 375 -5.09 2.09 14.32
N GLY A 376 -4.19 1.11 14.21
CA GLY A 376 -3.10 0.94 15.17
C GLY A 376 -2.14 -0.20 14.86
N ALA A 377 -1.37 -0.61 15.86
CA ALA A 377 -0.46 -1.74 15.76
C ALA A 377 -0.50 -2.61 17.02
N ILE A 378 -0.18 -3.90 16.88
CA ILE A 378 -0.14 -4.86 17.97
C ILE A 378 1.15 -5.66 17.96
N ARG A 379 1.72 -5.90 19.15
CA ARG A 379 2.92 -6.72 19.33
C ARG A 379 2.53 -8.14 19.70
N ARG A 380 3.13 -9.13 19.03
CA ARG A 380 2.96 -10.55 19.35
C ARG A 380 4.34 -11.19 19.59
N PRO A 381 4.50 -12.04 20.62
CA PRO A 381 5.78 -12.63 20.93
C PRO A 381 6.23 -13.61 19.84
N THR A 382 7.50 -13.57 19.47
CA THR A 382 8.10 -14.51 18.50
C THR A 382 8.48 -15.85 19.14
N GLN A 383 8.49 -15.91 20.47
CA GLN A 383 8.71 -17.12 21.27
C GLN A 383 7.54 -17.33 22.26
N PRO A 384 6.38 -17.81 21.78
CA PRO A 384 5.17 -17.90 22.60
C PRO A 384 5.32 -18.93 23.74
N LYS A 385 4.89 -18.55 24.95
CA LYS A 385 5.02 -19.36 26.17
C LYS A 385 3.66 -19.83 26.70
N THR A 386 2.69 -18.92 26.77
CA THR A 386 1.34 -19.22 27.27
C THR A 386 0.48 -19.91 26.20
N PRO A 387 -0.60 -20.60 26.57
CA PRO A 387 -1.54 -21.17 25.60
C PRO A 387 -2.09 -20.13 24.61
N ALA A 388 -2.50 -18.95 25.10
CA ALA A 388 -3.02 -17.86 24.28
C ALA A 388 -1.98 -17.33 23.28
N GLU A 389 -0.71 -17.20 23.69
CA GLU A 389 0.37 -16.82 22.79
C GLU A 389 0.64 -17.91 21.74
N LYS A 390 0.64 -19.19 22.14
CA LYS A 390 0.87 -20.32 21.23
C LYS A 390 -0.24 -20.49 20.20
N ALA A 391 -1.45 -20.02 20.51
CA ALA A 391 -2.55 -20.04 19.57
C ALA A 391 -2.38 -19.05 18.39
N LYS A 392 -1.52 -18.02 18.53
CA LYS A 392 -1.28 -16.96 17.53
C LYS A 392 -0.17 -17.33 16.53
N TRP A 393 -0.22 -18.53 15.97
CA TRP A 393 0.78 -19.04 15.00
C TRP A 393 0.49 -18.65 13.54
N GLU A 394 -0.70 -18.12 13.26
CA GLU A 394 -1.07 -17.43 12.02
C GLU A 394 -1.96 -16.26 12.45
N VAL A 395 -1.61 -15.04 12.04
CA VAL A 395 -2.26 -13.82 12.55
C VAL A 395 -2.66 -12.89 11.42
N PRO A 396 -3.77 -12.13 11.58
CA PRO A 396 -4.15 -11.13 10.61
C PRO A 396 -3.27 -9.88 10.76
N ALA A 397 -2.90 -9.28 9.64
CA ALA A 397 -2.37 -7.93 9.54
C ALA A 397 -2.88 -7.25 8.27
N LEU A 398 -2.87 -5.91 8.26
CA LEU A 398 -3.35 -5.14 7.10
C LEU A 398 -2.26 -5.00 6.02
N HIS A 399 -1.42 -3.98 6.06
CA HIS A 399 -0.43 -3.69 5.03
C HIS A 399 0.97 -4.17 5.41
N TRP A 400 1.28 -4.35 6.69
CA TRP A 400 2.64 -4.66 7.11
C TRP A 400 2.76 -5.50 8.39
N ALA A 401 3.88 -6.20 8.49
CA ALA A 401 4.43 -6.77 9.71
C ALA A 401 5.90 -6.33 9.85
N ASP A 402 6.39 -6.15 11.07
CA ASP A 402 7.72 -5.63 11.36
C ASP A 402 8.47 -6.47 12.39
N LEU A 403 9.77 -6.63 12.17
CA LEU A 403 10.69 -7.25 13.10
C LEU A 403 11.85 -6.28 13.38
N THR A 404 11.73 -5.52 14.47
CA THR A 404 12.77 -4.59 14.94
C THR A 404 13.52 -5.17 16.14
N THR A 405 14.85 -5.10 16.11
CA THR A 405 15.72 -5.39 17.25
C THR A 405 16.42 -4.14 17.74
N SER A 406 16.73 -4.10 19.04
CA SER A 406 17.52 -3.04 19.67
C SER A 406 18.82 -3.62 20.22
N SER A 407 19.94 -3.04 19.85
CA SER A 407 21.26 -3.42 20.33
C SER A 407 21.51 -2.92 21.77
N VAL A 408 22.59 -3.39 22.38
CA VAL A 408 23.06 -2.95 23.70
C VAL A 408 23.52 -1.48 23.69
N ASP A 409 23.99 -0.96 22.55
CA ASP A 409 24.42 0.44 22.41
C ASP A 409 23.26 1.40 22.06
N GLY A 410 22.02 0.90 22.04
CA GLY A 410 20.81 1.69 21.81
C GLY A 410 20.52 1.96 20.33
N THR A 411 21.28 1.37 19.40
CA THR A 411 20.95 1.39 17.97
C THR A 411 19.88 0.33 17.66
N SER A 412 18.82 0.73 16.98
CA SER A 412 17.76 -0.18 16.53
C SER A 412 17.85 -0.39 15.03
N TYR A 413 17.56 -1.61 14.59
CA TYR A 413 17.47 -1.99 13.19
C TYR A 413 16.29 -2.93 13.01
N GLY A 414 15.52 -2.71 11.95
CA GLY A 414 14.32 -3.48 11.68
C GLY A 414 14.14 -3.78 10.21
N VAL A 415 13.23 -4.71 9.96
CA VAL A 415 12.80 -5.10 8.62
C VAL A 415 11.30 -5.24 8.64
N SER A 416 10.63 -4.45 7.80
CA SER A 416 9.20 -4.54 7.58
C SER A 416 8.88 -5.35 6.32
N LEU A 417 7.91 -6.25 6.41
CA LEU A 417 7.34 -7.01 5.30
C LEU A 417 5.97 -6.44 4.93
N LEU A 418 5.93 -5.68 3.84
CA LEU A 418 4.76 -4.97 3.33
C LEU A 418 3.98 -5.84 2.33
N ASN A 419 2.67 -5.63 2.17
CA ASN A 419 1.83 -6.32 1.19
C ASN A 419 0.71 -5.41 0.63
N ASP A 420 0.12 -5.81 -0.50
CA ASP A 420 -1.01 -5.12 -1.14
C ASP A 420 -2.38 -5.82 -1.04
N CYS A 421 -2.43 -7.08 -0.60
CA CYS A 421 -3.70 -7.83 -0.52
C CYS A 421 -3.65 -9.13 0.32
N LYS A 422 -2.55 -9.40 1.02
CA LYS A 422 -2.35 -10.63 1.81
C LYS A 422 -2.46 -10.31 3.30
N TYR A 423 -3.32 -11.02 4.01
CA TYR A 423 -3.64 -10.68 5.40
C TYR A 423 -3.08 -11.68 6.41
N GLY A 424 -2.65 -12.87 5.98
CA GLY A 424 -2.09 -13.90 6.85
C GLY A 424 -0.59 -13.78 7.02
N TYR A 425 -0.12 -13.66 8.26
CA TYR A 425 1.28 -13.61 8.61
C TYR A 425 1.64 -14.59 9.72
N ASP A 426 2.90 -15.01 9.73
CA ASP A 426 3.52 -15.64 10.89
C ASP A 426 4.97 -15.16 11.09
N SER A 427 5.51 -15.34 12.29
CA SER A 427 6.88 -14.94 12.62
C SER A 427 7.60 -15.93 13.52
N GLN A 428 8.92 -15.89 13.45
CA GLN A 428 9.87 -16.49 14.39
C GLN A 428 10.87 -15.40 14.82
N PRO A 429 11.75 -15.65 15.79
CA PRO A 429 12.66 -14.62 16.31
C PRO A 429 13.48 -13.91 15.22
N ASN A 430 13.84 -14.63 14.16
CA ASN A 430 14.61 -14.13 13.02
C ASN A 430 13.88 -14.31 11.68
N GLN A 431 12.55 -14.41 11.65
CA GLN A 431 11.84 -14.65 10.39
C GLN A 431 10.49 -13.93 10.36
N LEU A 432 10.21 -13.27 9.24
CA LEU A 432 8.85 -12.90 8.85
C LEU A 432 8.41 -13.80 7.69
N ARG A 433 7.14 -14.21 7.70
CA ARG A 433 6.56 -15.01 6.64
C ARG A 433 5.15 -14.54 6.32
N LEU A 434 4.89 -14.39 5.02
CA LEU A 434 3.60 -13.96 4.48
C LEU A 434 2.90 -15.14 3.82
N THR A 435 1.66 -15.41 4.21
CA THR A 435 0.83 -16.45 3.60
C THR A 435 0.23 -15.93 2.29
N LEU A 436 0.57 -16.57 1.17
CA LEU A 436 0.24 -16.08 -0.17
C LEU A 436 -1.07 -16.65 -0.70
N LEU A 437 -1.19 -17.97 -0.74
CA LEU A 437 -2.31 -18.69 -1.36
C LEU A 437 -2.64 -19.96 -0.58
N ARG A 438 -3.91 -20.35 -0.67
CA ARG A 438 -4.45 -21.64 -0.21
C ARG A 438 -5.29 -22.26 -1.32
N SER A 439 -5.62 -23.53 -1.19
CA SER A 439 -6.63 -24.20 -2.05
C SER A 439 -7.48 -25.18 -1.25
N PRO A 440 -8.33 -24.70 -0.33
CA PRO A 440 -9.28 -25.57 0.36
C PRO A 440 -10.30 -26.16 -0.62
N ASN A 441 -10.91 -27.29 -0.26
CA ASN A 441 -11.92 -27.96 -1.10
C ASN A 441 -13.37 -27.70 -0.64
N TRP A 442 -13.58 -27.23 0.59
CA TRP A 442 -14.91 -27.02 1.15
C TRP A 442 -14.99 -25.65 1.85
N PRO A 443 -16.03 -24.84 1.61
CA PRO A 443 -17.30 -25.19 0.96
C PRO A 443 -17.32 -24.95 -0.56
N ASP A 444 -16.28 -24.31 -1.10
CA ASP A 444 -16.07 -24.11 -2.52
C ASP A 444 -14.95 -25.04 -3.04
N PRO A 445 -15.26 -26.06 -3.87
CA PRO A 445 -14.27 -26.94 -4.48
C PRO A 445 -13.35 -26.27 -5.52
N GLU A 446 -13.68 -25.04 -5.94
CA GLU A 446 -12.92 -24.23 -6.89
C GLU A 446 -12.20 -23.05 -6.21
N ALA A 447 -12.21 -23.00 -4.87
CA ALA A 447 -11.59 -21.92 -4.10
C ALA A 447 -10.16 -21.63 -4.58
N ASP A 448 -9.91 -20.35 -4.87
CA ASP A 448 -8.63 -19.81 -5.36
C ASP A 448 -8.11 -20.41 -6.68
N THR A 449 -8.81 -21.32 -7.36
CA THR A 449 -8.35 -21.84 -8.66
C THR A 449 -8.36 -20.73 -9.72
N GLY A 450 -7.26 -20.57 -10.45
CA GLY A 450 -7.14 -19.59 -11.53
C GLY A 450 -6.02 -18.58 -11.33
N PHE A 451 -6.20 -17.37 -11.87
CA PHE A 451 -5.14 -16.36 -11.91
C PHE A 451 -5.15 -15.47 -10.66
N HIS A 452 -3.98 -15.32 -10.06
CA HIS A 452 -3.74 -14.41 -8.93
C HIS A 452 -2.63 -13.43 -9.25
N GLU A 453 -2.75 -12.23 -8.70
CA GLU A 453 -1.75 -11.17 -8.78
C GLU A 453 -1.66 -10.47 -7.43
N PHE A 454 -0.45 -10.35 -6.89
CA PHE A 454 -0.20 -9.69 -5.61
C PHE A 454 1.24 -9.20 -5.49
N THR A 455 1.44 -8.18 -4.69
CA THR A 455 2.75 -7.54 -4.45
C THR A 455 3.05 -7.50 -2.97
N TYR A 456 4.29 -7.81 -2.63
CA TYR A 456 4.86 -7.60 -1.30
C TYR A 456 6.24 -6.97 -1.44
N ALA A 457 6.72 -6.36 -0.37
CA ALA A 457 8.01 -5.70 -0.37
C ALA A 457 8.75 -5.90 0.93
N LEU A 458 10.07 -6.03 0.85
CA LEU A 458 10.94 -6.05 2.01
C LEU A 458 11.58 -4.66 2.18
N TYR A 459 11.35 -4.05 3.33
CA TYR A 459 11.81 -2.70 3.68
C TYR A 459 12.72 -2.77 4.92
N PRO A 460 14.05 -2.84 4.75
CA PRO A 460 14.99 -2.68 5.84
C PRO A 460 15.08 -1.21 6.28
N HIS A 461 15.24 -0.99 7.59
CA HIS A 461 15.31 0.36 8.15
C HIS A 461 16.12 0.43 9.46
N ALA A 462 16.59 1.64 9.76
CA ALA A 462 17.08 1.96 11.10
C ALA A 462 15.92 2.38 12.03
N GLY A 463 16.19 2.38 13.34
CA GLY A 463 15.19 2.76 14.33
C GLY A 463 14.11 1.71 14.50
N SER A 464 12.95 2.13 14.97
CA SER A 464 11.73 1.33 15.08
C SER A 464 10.78 1.59 13.92
N TRP A 465 9.77 0.74 13.75
CA TRP A 465 8.74 0.86 12.71
C TRP A 465 8.03 2.22 12.69
N GLU A 466 7.88 2.88 13.85
CA GLU A 466 7.33 4.23 13.99
C GLU A 466 8.26 5.27 13.32
N SER A 467 9.53 5.28 13.73
CA SER A 467 10.55 6.22 13.25
C SER A 467 10.95 5.98 11.80
N ALA A 468 10.82 4.73 11.34
CA ALA A 468 11.05 4.32 9.96
C ALA A 468 9.82 4.53 9.06
N HIS A 469 8.71 5.03 9.62
CA HIS A 469 7.48 5.28 8.88
C HIS A 469 6.95 4.05 8.13
N THR A 470 7.07 2.86 8.72
CA THR A 470 6.57 1.61 8.13
C THR A 470 5.10 1.71 7.73
N VAL A 471 4.29 2.39 8.55
CA VAL A 471 2.87 2.67 8.24
C VAL A 471 2.74 3.41 6.90
N ARG A 472 3.55 4.44 6.67
CA ARG A 472 3.53 5.22 5.43
C ARG A 472 3.91 4.37 4.23
N HIS A 473 4.96 3.57 4.35
CA HIS A 473 5.39 2.68 3.26
C HIS A 473 4.34 1.61 2.94
N GLY A 474 3.61 1.10 3.95
CA GLY A 474 2.44 0.24 3.74
C GLY A 474 1.36 0.92 2.88
N TYR A 475 0.99 2.15 3.22
CA TYR A 475 0.03 2.94 2.42
C TYR A 475 0.58 3.29 1.03
N GLU A 476 1.86 3.62 0.89
CA GLU A 476 2.47 3.97 -0.40
C GLU A 476 2.46 2.83 -1.39
N LEU A 477 2.65 1.58 -0.92
CA LEU A 477 2.53 0.38 -1.74
C LEU A 477 1.10 0.19 -2.26
N ASN A 478 0.10 0.54 -1.45
CA ASN A 478 -1.32 0.28 -1.71
C ASN A 478 -2.04 1.44 -2.43
N LEU A 479 -1.52 2.67 -2.31
CA LEU A 479 -2.10 3.88 -2.89
C LEU A 479 -1.06 4.56 -3.82
N PRO A 480 -0.83 4.02 -5.03
CA PRO A 480 0.08 4.62 -5.99
C PRO A 480 -0.41 6.01 -6.43
N MET A 481 0.54 6.87 -6.81
CA MET A 481 0.23 8.19 -7.37
C MET A 481 -0.58 8.07 -8.66
N GLN A 482 -1.49 9.00 -8.86
CA GLN A 482 -2.34 9.04 -10.06
C GLN A 482 -1.70 9.97 -11.11
N VAL A 483 -1.54 9.47 -12.33
CA VAL A 483 -0.95 10.22 -13.44
C VAL A 483 -2.05 10.58 -14.43
N ILE A 484 -2.22 11.87 -14.69
CA ILE A 484 -3.18 12.39 -15.67
C ILE A 484 -2.42 13.16 -16.74
N VAL A 485 -2.81 12.94 -18.00
CA VAL A 485 -2.30 13.67 -19.15
C VAL A 485 -3.48 14.34 -19.86
N LEU A 486 -3.48 15.67 -19.88
CA LEU A 486 -4.50 16.45 -20.59
C LEU A 486 -3.85 17.21 -21.75
N ARG A 487 -4.45 17.15 -22.93
CA ARG A 487 -4.10 18.05 -24.03
C ARG A 487 -4.75 19.40 -23.74
N SER A 488 -3.94 20.41 -23.50
CA SER A 488 -4.44 21.75 -23.14
C SER A 488 -5.22 22.37 -24.31
N GLU A 489 -6.55 22.43 -24.21
CA GLU A 489 -7.35 23.36 -25.01
C GLU A 489 -7.27 24.75 -24.39
N GLN A 490 -6.25 25.49 -24.86
CA GLN A 490 -6.03 26.94 -24.99
C GLN A 490 -6.67 28.02 -24.08
N ASP A 491 -7.54 27.73 -23.10
CA ASP A 491 -8.04 28.76 -22.19
C ASP A 491 -7.33 28.72 -20.83
N GLN A 492 -6.32 29.58 -20.67
CA GLN A 492 -5.65 29.83 -19.40
C GLN A 492 -6.40 30.87 -18.55
N SER A 493 -7.48 31.47 -19.07
CA SER A 493 -8.28 32.42 -18.29
C SER A 493 -9.07 31.69 -17.20
N ASN A 494 -9.12 32.26 -15.99
CA ASN A 494 -9.81 31.74 -14.80
C ASN A 494 -9.19 30.53 -14.07
N LYS A 495 -7.94 30.16 -14.36
CA LYS A 495 -7.24 29.13 -13.55
C LYS A 495 -6.76 29.69 -12.21
N SER A 496 -6.99 28.94 -11.15
CA SER A 496 -6.80 29.40 -9.75
C SER A 496 -5.68 28.69 -9.01
N LEU A 497 -5.21 27.54 -9.50
CA LEU A 497 -4.27 26.69 -8.80
C LEU A 497 -2.85 26.77 -9.39
N PRO A 498 -1.78 26.76 -8.56
CA PRO A 498 -0.39 26.78 -9.01
C PRO A 498 0.05 25.43 -9.61
N PRO A 499 1.18 25.36 -10.35
CA PRO A 499 1.73 24.11 -10.92
C PRO A 499 2.16 23.05 -9.89
N VAL A 500 2.31 23.43 -8.63
CA VAL A 500 2.59 22.54 -7.50
C VAL A 500 1.67 22.97 -6.36
N GLY A 501 0.87 22.05 -5.83
CA GLY A 501 -0.10 22.38 -4.78
C GLY A 501 -0.18 21.31 -3.69
N SER A 502 -0.37 21.76 -2.45
CA SER A 502 -0.72 20.94 -1.30
C SER A 502 -2.14 21.30 -0.85
N LEU A 503 -3.10 20.43 -1.19
CA LEU A 503 -4.52 20.73 -0.98
C LEU A 503 -4.96 20.39 0.45
N LEU A 504 -4.29 19.47 1.12
CA LEU A 504 -4.55 19.10 2.52
C LEU A 504 -3.29 18.52 3.16
N ASP A 505 -2.83 19.12 4.25
CA ASP A 505 -1.73 18.62 5.09
C ASP A 505 -2.13 18.69 6.57
N LEU A 506 -1.92 17.60 7.31
CA LEU A 506 -2.22 17.50 8.73
C LEU A 506 -1.08 18.01 9.63
N SER A 507 0.08 18.31 9.04
CA SER A 507 1.32 18.75 9.71
C SER A 507 1.82 17.80 10.82
N ALA A 508 1.50 16.51 10.74
CA ALA A 508 1.86 15.52 11.75
C ALA A 508 2.34 14.22 11.09
N GLN A 509 3.44 13.67 11.61
CA GLN A 509 4.05 12.48 10.99
C GLN A 509 3.26 11.20 11.26
N ASN A 510 2.64 11.14 12.44
CA ASN A 510 1.92 10.01 13.00
C ASN A 510 0.39 10.13 12.87
N LEU A 511 -0.12 11.06 12.03
CA LEU A 511 -1.53 11.12 11.66
C LEU A 511 -1.73 10.62 10.24
N ILE A 512 -2.70 9.72 10.07
CA ILE A 512 -3.09 9.18 8.78
C ILE A 512 -4.51 9.66 8.46
N LEU A 513 -4.68 10.28 7.29
CA LEU A 513 -5.99 10.67 6.77
C LEU A 513 -6.80 9.42 6.41
N MET A 514 -7.98 9.27 7.01
CA MET A 514 -8.91 8.18 6.73
C MET A 514 -10.01 8.58 5.76
N ALA A 515 -10.48 9.83 5.87
CA ALA A 515 -11.55 10.34 5.03
C ALA A 515 -11.47 11.86 4.94
N PHE A 516 -11.72 12.39 3.74
CA PHE A 516 -12.08 13.77 3.52
C PHE A 516 -13.26 13.79 2.55
N LYS A 517 -14.47 14.04 3.07
CA LYS A 517 -15.71 13.84 2.32
C LYS A 517 -16.75 14.92 2.60
N GLN A 518 -17.79 15.02 1.77
CA GLN A 518 -18.93 15.90 2.08
C GLN A 518 -19.69 15.38 3.31
N ALA A 519 -20.15 16.28 4.17
CA ALA A 519 -20.98 15.90 5.32
C ALA A 519 -22.33 15.30 4.87
N GLU A 520 -22.88 14.41 5.69
CA GLU A 520 -24.14 13.74 5.37
C GLU A 520 -25.33 14.71 5.37
N ASP A 521 -25.37 15.62 6.35
CA ASP A 521 -26.53 16.48 6.61
C ASP A 521 -26.40 17.90 6.04
N ASP A 522 -25.21 18.31 5.59
CA ASP A 522 -24.96 19.66 5.05
C ASP A 522 -24.04 19.62 3.82
N PRO A 523 -24.54 19.91 2.60
CA PRO A 523 -23.74 19.87 1.38
C PRO A 523 -22.67 20.98 1.31
N LYS A 524 -22.65 21.92 2.25
CA LYS A 524 -21.64 22.99 2.34
C LYS A 524 -20.57 22.71 3.39
N GLN A 525 -20.63 21.57 4.07
CA GLN A 525 -19.65 21.17 5.08
C GLN A 525 -18.89 19.92 4.63
N TRP A 526 -17.65 19.83 5.08
CA TRP A 526 -16.76 18.72 4.82
C TRP A 526 -16.39 18.04 6.14
N ILE A 527 -16.07 16.76 6.07
CA ILE A 527 -15.64 15.96 7.21
C ILE A 527 -14.23 15.49 6.95
N LEU A 528 -13.33 15.81 7.88
CA LEU A 528 -11.97 15.27 7.93
C LEU A 528 -11.90 14.26 9.07
N ARG A 529 -11.46 13.04 8.76
CA ARG A 529 -11.21 11.99 9.74
C ARG A 529 -9.77 11.50 9.63
N CYS A 530 -9.10 11.39 10.75
CA CYS A 530 -7.75 10.83 10.84
C CYS A 530 -7.60 9.95 12.08
N TYR A 531 -6.56 9.12 12.09
CA TYR A 531 -6.15 8.38 13.28
C TYR A 531 -4.67 8.58 13.58
N GLU A 532 -4.32 8.44 14.85
CA GLU A 532 -2.93 8.41 15.32
C GLU A 532 -2.39 6.98 15.23
N CYS A 533 -1.25 6.80 14.55
CA CYS A 533 -0.77 5.47 14.14
C CYS A 533 0.47 4.94 14.87
N HIS A 534 1.11 5.73 15.75
CA HIS A 534 2.35 5.33 16.43
C HIS A 534 2.16 5.05 17.93
N GLY A 535 1.00 5.36 18.51
CA GLY A 535 0.79 5.30 19.95
C GLY A 535 1.40 6.49 20.70
N GLU A 536 1.63 7.60 20.01
CA GLU A 536 2.18 8.83 20.56
C GLU A 536 1.19 9.99 20.41
N THR A 537 1.31 11.03 21.24
CA THR A 537 0.41 12.19 21.08
C THR A 537 0.76 12.94 19.79
N ALA A 538 -0.24 13.25 18.97
CA ALA A 538 -0.09 14.03 17.75
C ALA A 538 -0.68 15.44 17.91
N ASN A 539 -0.09 16.41 17.21
CA ASN A 539 -0.65 17.76 17.08
C ASN A 539 -1.09 17.97 15.63
N LEU A 540 -2.40 18.01 15.41
CA LEU A 540 -3.00 18.30 14.11
C LEU A 540 -2.98 19.81 13.86
N HIS A 541 -2.39 20.23 12.75
CA HIS A 541 -2.46 21.58 12.23
C HIS A 541 -2.76 21.53 10.72
N LEU A 542 -3.99 21.89 10.35
CA LEU A 542 -4.44 21.82 8.96
C LEU A 542 -3.79 22.94 8.14
N GLN A 543 -3.05 22.57 7.10
CA GLN A 543 -2.58 23.48 6.06
C GLN A 543 -3.22 23.10 4.72
N SER A 544 -3.59 24.11 3.92
CA SER A 544 -4.27 23.89 2.64
C SER A 544 -4.15 25.11 1.73
N ASP A 545 -3.75 24.88 0.48
CA ASP A 545 -3.77 25.90 -0.57
C ASP A 545 -5.20 26.33 -0.97
N LEU A 546 -6.22 25.56 -0.55
CA LEU A 546 -7.64 25.89 -0.78
C LEU A 546 -8.23 26.79 0.33
N GLY A 547 -7.43 27.17 1.33
CA GLY A 547 -7.89 28.00 2.44
C GLY A 547 -8.85 27.28 3.40
N LEU A 548 -8.76 25.95 3.49
CA LEU A 548 -9.60 25.14 4.37
C LEU A 548 -9.38 25.49 5.84
N THR A 549 -10.47 25.53 6.61
CA THR A 549 -10.42 25.82 8.04
C THR A 549 -11.07 24.72 8.86
N MET A 550 -10.40 24.32 9.94
CA MET A 550 -10.90 23.33 10.88
C MET A 550 -12.02 23.90 11.76
N GLY A 551 -13.10 23.15 11.90
CA GLY A 551 -14.26 23.46 12.73
C GLY A 551 -14.34 22.61 14.00
N GLU A 552 -15.57 22.33 14.44
CA GLU A 552 -15.83 21.53 15.64
C GLU A 552 -15.51 20.04 15.46
N SER A 553 -15.16 19.37 16.57
CA SER A 553 -15.00 17.93 16.61
C SER A 553 -16.36 17.23 16.58
N VAL A 554 -16.43 16.13 15.83
CA VAL A 554 -17.62 15.29 15.69
C VAL A 554 -17.28 13.83 15.95
N ASP A 555 -18.28 13.01 16.25
CA ASP A 555 -18.12 11.56 16.31
C ASP A 555 -18.11 10.91 14.91
N LEU A 556 -18.05 9.58 14.86
CA LEU A 556 -18.00 8.84 13.59
C LEU A 556 -19.28 8.96 12.75
N LEU A 557 -20.40 9.39 13.36
CA LEU A 557 -21.68 9.66 12.72
C LEU A 557 -21.87 11.16 12.46
N GLU A 558 -20.79 11.95 12.54
CA GLU A 558 -20.78 13.39 12.25
C GLU A 558 -21.56 14.26 13.25
N ARG A 559 -21.88 13.70 14.43
CA ARG A 559 -22.61 14.41 15.48
C ARG A 559 -21.63 15.22 16.34
N PRO A 560 -21.96 16.48 16.70
CA PRO A 560 -21.08 17.32 17.52
C PRO A 560 -20.72 16.69 18.87
N LEU A 561 -19.43 16.76 19.25
CA LEU A 561 -18.96 16.33 20.57
C LEU A 561 -19.10 17.46 21.59
N LEU A 562 -19.62 17.14 22.78
CA LEU A 562 -19.87 18.11 23.86
C LEU A 562 -18.60 18.69 24.50
N THR A 563 -17.44 18.03 24.30
CA THR A 563 -16.16 18.48 24.86
C THR A 563 -15.20 18.86 23.72
N PRO A 564 -14.94 20.15 23.50
CA PRO A 564 -13.99 20.56 22.48
C PRO A 564 -12.57 20.24 22.94
N GLN A 565 -11.80 19.49 22.15
CA GLN A 565 -10.34 19.35 22.30
C GLN A 565 -9.61 20.57 21.69
N PHE A 566 -10.15 21.77 21.91
CA PHE A 566 -9.83 22.97 21.15
C PHE A 566 -9.04 23.98 21.98
N SER A 567 -7.87 24.38 21.48
CA SER A 567 -7.26 25.66 21.84
C SER A 567 -7.59 26.68 20.76
N SER A 568 -8.42 27.67 21.10
CA SER A 568 -8.99 28.63 20.14
C SER A 568 -8.00 29.62 19.53
N GLN A 569 -6.78 29.68 20.05
CA GLN A 569 -5.81 30.68 19.65
C GLN A 569 -4.86 30.22 18.52
N GLN A 570 -4.82 28.92 18.17
CA GLN A 570 -3.82 28.39 17.22
C GLN A 570 -4.34 27.39 16.17
N GLN A 571 -5.63 27.00 16.19
CA GLN A 571 -6.17 25.91 15.33
C GLN A 571 -5.38 24.58 15.42
N ILE A 572 -4.66 24.37 16.52
CA ILE A 572 -3.94 23.12 16.80
C ILE A 572 -4.84 22.22 17.65
N PHE A 573 -5.04 20.98 17.20
CA PHE A 573 -5.79 19.96 17.94
C PHE A 573 -4.86 18.85 18.40
N THR A 574 -4.83 18.60 19.70
CA THR A 574 -4.05 17.50 20.27
C THR A 574 -4.84 16.20 20.22
N ILE A 575 -4.31 15.22 19.51
CA ILE A 575 -4.89 13.89 19.33
C ILE A 575 -4.09 12.92 20.20
N ALA A 576 -4.81 12.17 21.05
CA ALA A 576 -4.22 11.19 21.94
C ALA A 576 -3.70 9.96 21.17
N PRO A 577 -2.76 9.18 21.75
CA PRO A 577 -2.33 7.90 21.21
C PRO A 577 -3.48 7.01 20.74
N TRP A 578 -3.34 6.39 19.57
CA TRP A 578 -4.30 5.45 18.96
C TRP A 578 -5.70 6.01 18.70
N LYS A 579 -5.89 7.33 18.83
CA LYS A 579 -7.22 7.94 18.75
C LYS A 579 -7.63 8.20 17.31
N ILE A 580 -8.86 7.80 16.97
CA ILE A 580 -9.57 8.27 15.77
C ILE A 580 -10.25 9.60 16.11
N SER A 581 -10.04 10.62 15.29
CA SER A 581 -10.63 11.95 15.47
C SER A 581 -11.28 12.41 14.18
N SER A 582 -12.49 12.99 14.30
CA SER A 582 -13.25 13.55 13.17
C SER A 582 -13.60 15.00 13.45
N PHE A 583 -13.59 15.81 12.39
CA PHE A 583 -13.83 17.25 12.48
C PHE A 583 -14.61 17.74 11.27
N LYS A 584 -15.42 18.77 11.49
CA LYS A 584 -15.98 19.55 10.38
C LYS A 584 -14.90 20.46 9.78
N VAL A 585 -14.94 20.66 8.48
CA VAL A 585 -14.05 21.56 7.73
C VAL A 585 -14.89 22.47 6.84
N ARG A 586 -14.46 23.73 6.71
CA ARG A 586 -15.10 24.77 5.89
C ARG A 586 -14.15 25.33 4.85
#